data_AF-A0A1F9M5C7-F1
#
_entry.id   AF-A0A1F9M5C7-F1
#
_cell.length_a   1.000
_cell.length_b   1.000
_cell.length_c   1.000
_cell.angle_alpha   90.00
_cell.angle_beta   90.00
_cell.angle_gamma   90.00
#
_symmetry.space_group_name_H-M   'P 1'
#
loop_
_entity.id
_entity.type
_entity.pdbx_description
1 polymer ?
#
loop_
_entity_poly.entity_id
_entity_poly.type
_entity_poly.pdbx_seq_one_letter_code
_entity_poly.pdbx_strand_id
1 'polypeptide(L)'
;MAMQMLRRGAMEEVRRNLNRGFLTSHSFTTHFNNEDGTLITVVYSDCPEFSFVLLHPQSATNPTVSWKTTESPGRHFTSAETYDHPRFDQAFNSVYGWADRVGEEIVLEAKTHAGTSMLEELRRNVAKTADNLYEPEKPFTEEELDSWMAQLQSLLSRMNELELKNEIQNGRVEQMSRELETLRKQGTKIPKRTWLKTAGNKILDLLDSTSKAALKTLAEGAVKAMLEYKPGPQ
;
A
#
# COMPACT_ATOMS: atom_id res chain seq x y z
N MET A 1 -21.92 -15.95 38.95
CA MET A 1 -20.54 -16.49 38.90
C MET A 1 -19.59 -15.32 39.07
N ALA A 2 -18.55 -15.44 39.88
CA ALA A 2 -17.53 -14.40 39.99
C ALA A 2 -16.76 -14.30 38.68
N MET A 3 -16.68 -13.11 38.09
CA MET A 3 -15.98 -12.87 36.84
C MET A 3 -14.47 -13.01 37.06
N GLN A 4 -13.79 -13.81 36.23
CA GLN A 4 -12.35 -13.99 36.36
C GLN A 4 -11.63 -12.72 35.90
N MET A 5 -10.77 -12.18 36.76
CA MET A 5 -9.97 -10.99 36.48
C MET A 5 -8.56 -11.37 36.07
N LEU A 6 -7.98 -10.61 35.13
CA LEU A 6 -6.56 -10.71 34.82
C LEU A 6 -5.72 -10.37 36.04
N ARG A 7 -4.66 -11.16 36.25
CA ARG A 7 -3.66 -10.91 37.29
C ARG A 7 -2.71 -9.80 36.83
N ARG A 8 -2.13 -9.06 37.78
CA ARG A 8 -1.14 -8.00 37.50
C ARG A 8 -0.01 -8.46 36.58
N GLY A 9 0.50 -9.67 36.76
CA GLY A 9 1.55 -10.22 35.89
C GLY A 9 1.15 -10.30 34.41
N ALA A 10 -0.10 -10.70 34.12
CA ALA A 10 -0.62 -10.74 32.76
C ALA A 10 -0.82 -9.33 32.19
N MET A 11 -1.25 -8.37 33.01
CA MET A 11 -1.37 -6.97 32.56
C MET A 11 -0.01 -6.37 32.16
N GLU A 12 1.03 -6.63 32.97
CA GLU A 12 2.40 -6.20 32.65
C GLU A 12 2.98 -6.93 31.44
N GLU A 13 2.59 -8.18 31.24
CA GLU A 13 2.94 -8.92 30.02
C GLU A 13 2.35 -8.27 28.77
N VAL A 14 1.08 -7.87 28.78
CA VAL A 14 0.47 -7.13 27.66
C VAL A 14 1.23 -5.84 27.41
N ARG A 15 1.45 -5.00 28.44
CA ARG A 15 2.16 -3.71 28.30
C ARG A 15 3.55 -3.88 27.73
N ARG A 16 4.31 -4.87 28.20
CA ARG A 16 5.65 -5.15 27.71
C ARG A 16 5.63 -5.51 26.23
N ASN A 17 4.67 -6.33 25.84
CA ASN A 17 4.55 -6.80 24.47
C ASN A 17 3.97 -5.77 23.49
N LEU A 18 3.42 -4.66 23.98
CA LEU A 18 3.11 -3.49 23.14
C LEU A 18 4.36 -2.69 22.75
N ASN A 19 5.53 -2.96 23.36
CA ASN A 19 6.80 -2.43 22.89
C ASN A 19 7.30 -3.26 21.68
N ARG A 20 6.98 -2.81 20.47
CA ARG A 20 7.25 -3.52 19.21
C ARG A 20 7.76 -2.55 18.15
N GLY A 21 8.93 -2.84 17.58
CA GLY A 21 9.54 -1.96 16.57
C GLY A 21 9.77 -0.55 17.12
N PHE A 22 9.11 0.44 16.52
CA PHE A 22 9.14 1.84 16.98
C PHE A 22 8.00 2.19 17.97
N LEU A 23 7.05 1.28 18.19
CA LEU A 23 5.94 1.47 19.12
C LEU A 23 6.39 1.17 20.55
N THR A 24 5.86 1.93 21.50
CA THR A 24 6.09 1.71 22.93
C THR A 24 4.76 1.54 23.65
N SER A 25 4.78 1.04 24.88
CA SER A 25 3.58 0.96 25.72
C SER A 25 2.90 2.32 25.97
N HIS A 26 3.63 3.43 25.80
CA HIS A 26 3.08 4.79 25.91
C HIS A 26 2.34 5.24 24.65
N SER A 27 2.54 4.54 23.53
CA SER A 27 1.80 4.76 22.29
C SER A 27 0.36 4.21 22.36
N PHE A 28 -0.01 3.57 23.47
CA PHE A 28 -1.31 2.93 23.64
C PHE A 28 -1.97 3.31 24.97
N THR A 29 -3.29 3.47 24.92
CA THR A 29 -4.14 3.48 26.09
C THR A 29 -4.59 2.05 26.39
N THR A 30 -4.40 1.58 27.63
CA THR A 30 -4.79 0.23 28.05
C THR A 30 -5.80 0.26 29.20
N HIS A 31 -6.90 -0.48 29.05
CA HIS A 31 -7.88 -0.75 30.10
C HIS A 31 -7.98 -2.26 30.33
N PHE A 32 -8.09 -2.68 31.58
CA PHE A 32 -8.13 -4.08 31.97
C PHE A 32 -9.30 -4.34 32.90
N ASN A 33 -9.93 -5.51 32.77
CA ASN A 33 -11.03 -5.97 33.61
C ASN A 33 -12.19 -4.96 33.71
N ASN A 34 -12.74 -4.58 32.57
CA ASN A 34 -13.90 -3.69 32.52
C ASN A 34 -15.13 -4.40 33.08
N GLU A 35 -16.08 -3.61 33.59
CA GLU A 35 -17.29 -4.10 34.26
C GLU A 35 -18.25 -4.86 33.32
N ASP A 36 -18.09 -4.68 32.01
CA ASP A 36 -18.98 -5.20 30.96
C ASP A 36 -18.64 -6.63 30.50
N GLY A 37 -17.52 -7.20 30.93
CA GLY A 37 -17.05 -8.48 30.38
C GLY A 37 -15.70 -8.42 29.67
N THR A 38 -15.23 -7.22 29.35
CA THR A 38 -14.02 -7.01 28.57
C THR A 38 -12.79 -7.15 29.46
N LEU A 39 -11.90 -8.09 29.13
CA LEU A 39 -10.67 -8.29 29.90
C LEU A 39 -9.57 -7.31 29.54
N ILE A 40 -9.44 -6.99 28.26
CA ILE A 40 -8.40 -6.11 27.74
C ILE A 40 -9.02 -5.19 26.70
N THR A 41 -8.74 -3.90 26.81
CA THR A 41 -8.90 -2.94 25.73
C THR A 41 -7.56 -2.25 25.52
N VAL A 42 -7.05 -2.28 24.30
CA VAL A 42 -5.87 -1.51 23.89
C VAL A 42 -6.30 -0.60 22.75
N VAL A 43 -5.94 0.68 22.82
CA VAL A 43 -6.23 1.65 21.77
C VAL A 43 -4.93 2.37 21.43
N TYR A 44 -4.60 2.45 20.14
CA TYR A 44 -3.45 3.23 19.70
C TYR A 44 -3.77 4.73 19.82
N SER A 45 -2.89 5.48 20.49
CA SER A 45 -3.20 6.85 20.92
C SER A 45 -3.34 7.84 19.76
N ASP A 46 -2.54 7.68 18.70
CA ASP A 46 -2.57 8.61 17.56
C ASP A 46 -3.64 8.26 16.52
N CYS A 47 -4.18 7.03 16.54
CA CYS A 47 -5.30 6.61 15.71
C CYS A 47 -6.26 5.75 16.54
N PRO A 48 -7.28 6.35 17.19
CA PRO A 48 -8.20 5.65 18.08
C PRO A 48 -9.06 4.58 17.39
N GLU A 49 -9.16 4.61 16.06
CA GLU A 49 -9.79 3.55 15.27
C GLU A 49 -9.02 2.23 15.37
N PHE A 50 -7.71 2.29 15.64
CA PHE A 50 -6.90 1.12 15.89
C PHE A 50 -7.06 0.68 17.35
N SER A 51 -7.79 -0.40 17.53
CA SER A 51 -8.12 -0.96 18.83
C SER A 51 -8.08 -2.48 18.85
N PHE A 52 -7.77 -3.02 20.03
CA PHE A 52 -7.82 -4.43 20.35
C PHE A 52 -8.70 -4.62 21.57
N VAL A 53 -9.63 -5.57 21.50
CA VAL A 53 -10.56 -5.90 22.57
C VAL A 53 -10.53 -7.40 22.79
N LEU A 54 -10.30 -7.86 24.03
CA LEU A 54 -10.41 -9.25 24.45
C LEU A 54 -11.64 -9.43 25.34
N LEU A 55 -12.57 -10.29 24.92
CA LEU A 55 -13.83 -10.54 25.60
C LEU A 55 -13.82 -11.89 26.32
N HIS A 56 -14.22 -11.88 27.60
CA HIS A 56 -14.39 -13.11 28.38
C HIS A 56 -15.61 -13.92 27.88
N PRO A 57 -15.53 -15.26 27.77
CA PRO A 57 -16.69 -16.10 27.46
C PRO A 57 -17.81 -15.92 28.49
N GLN A 58 -19.06 -16.00 28.07
CA GLN A 58 -20.23 -15.88 28.95
C GLN A 58 -20.32 -14.55 29.70
N SER A 59 -19.69 -13.50 29.17
CA SER A 59 -19.83 -12.14 29.68
C SER A 59 -21.01 -11.42 29.03
N ALA A 60 -21.37 -10.22 29.51
CA ALA A 60 -22.48 -9.46 28.94
C ALA A 60 -22.21 -9.06 27.48
N THR A 61 -20.96 -8.71 27.15
CA THR A 61 -20.52 -8.37 25.80
C THR A 61 -20.15 -9.57 24.93
N ASN A 62 -19.95 -10.75 25.53
CA ASN A 62 -19.72 -12.01 24.80
C ASN A 62 -20.49 -13.17 25.47
N PRO A 63 -21.77 -13.38 25.12
CA PRO A 63 -22.59 -14.45 25.72
C PRO A 63 -22.21 -15.85 25.24
N THR A 64 -21.21 -15.98 24.37
CA THR A 64 -20.78 -17.28 23.80
C THR A 64 -19.82 -18.01 24.73
N VAL A 65 -19.55 -19.28 24.43
CA VAL A 65 -18.62 -20.12 25.20
C VAL A 65 -17.15 -19.98 24.78
N SER A 66 -16.87 -19.29 23.66
CA SER A 66 -15.53 -19.05 23.14
C SER A 66 -14.96 -17.71 23.62
N TRP A 67 -13.63 -17.64 23.65
CA TRP A 67 -12.92 -16.38 23.81
C TRP A 67 -13.02 -15.61 22.50
N LYS A 68 -13.20 -14.29 22.57
CA LYS A 68 -13.28 -13.46 21.36
C LYS A 68 -12.33 -12.29 21.41
N THR A 69 -11.71 -12.00 20.28
CA THR A 69 -11.01 -10.73 20.07
C THR A 69 -11.67 -9.92 18.97
N THR A 70 -11.78 -8.61 19.18
CA THR A 70 -12.09 -7.64 18.12
C THR A 70 -10.84 -6.82 17.88
N GLU A 71 -10.34 -6.82 16.65
CA GLU A 71 -9.04 -6.28 16.29
C GLU A 71 -9.19 -5.31 15.12
N SER A 72 -8.68 -4.09 15.27
CA SER A 72 -8.62 -3.02 14.27
C SER A 72 -7.21 -2.39 14.36
N PRO A 73 -6.35 -2.44 13.34
CA PRO A 73 -6.57 -3.12 12.08
C PRO A 73 -6.76 -4.64 12.28
N GLY A 74 -7.68 -5.19 11.50
CA GLY A 74 -7.86 -6.63 11.38
C GLY A 74 -6.66 -7.28 10.66
N ARG A 75 -6.77 -8.57 10.35
CA ARG A 75 -5.74 -9.31 9.58
C ARG A 75 -5.83 -9.06 8.08
N HIS A 76 -7.01 -8.74 7.60
CA HIS A 76 -7.34 -8.59 6.19
C HIS A 76 -7.87 -7.20 5.87
N PHE A 77 -8.50 -6.54 6.84
CA PHE A 77 -9.08 -5.22 6.67
C PHE A 77 -8.50 -4.22 7.67
N THR A 78 -8.41 -2.95 7.25
CA THR A 78 -8.11 -1.84 8.16
C THR A 78 -9.23 -1.60 9.17
N SER A 79 -10.45 -2.05 8.86
CA SER A 79 -11.59 -2.05 9.77
C SER A 79 -11.54 -3.20 10.77
N ALA A 80 -12.32 -3.08 11.84
CA ALA A 80 -12.42 -4.09 12.88
C ALA A 80 -12.87 -5.47 12.34
N GLU A 81 -12.15 -6.51 12.73
CA GLU A 81 -12.49 -7.91 12.52
C GLU A 81 -12.64 -8.63 13.87
N THR A 82 -13.53 -9.62 13.93
CA THR A 82 -13.75 -10.41 15.17
C THR A 82 -13.31 -11.86 14.97
N TYR A 83 -12.57 -12.40 15.94
CA TYR A 83 -12.01 -13.74 15.90
C TYR A 83 -12.44 -14.54 17.13
N ASP A 84 -12.86 -15.78 16.88
CA ASP A 84 -13.14 -16.77 17.91
C ASP A 84 -11.87 -17.57 18.24
N HIS A 85 -11.61 -17.73 19.53
CA HIS A 85 -10.48 -18.47 20.05
C HIS A 85 -10.97 -19.58 21.00
N PRO A 86 -10.53 -20.84 20.80
CA PRO A 86 -10.92 -21.94 21.67
C PRO A 86 -10.25 -21.89 23.05
N ARG A 87 -9.18 -21.11 23.23
CA ARG A 87 -8.40 -21.04 24.46
C ARG A 87 -8.00 -19.61 24.81
N PHE A 88 -7.92 -19.32 26.11
CA PHE A 88 -7.50 -18.03 26.63
C PHE A 88 -6.13 -17.61 26.08
N ASP A 89 -5.11 -18.49 26.14
CA ASP A 89 -3.75 -18.14 25.71
C ASP A 89 -3.69 -17.71 24.24
N GLN A 90 -4.53 -18.28 23.37
CA GLN A 90 -4.57 -17.89 21.96
C GLN A 90 -5.15 -16.48 21.78
N ALA A 91 -6.24 -16.19 22.50
CA ALA A 91 -6.88 -14.88 22.49
C ALA A 91 -5.99 -13.81 23.16
N PHE A 92 -5.32 -14.17 24.25
CA PHE A 92 -4.41 -13.30 24.99
C PHE A 92 -3.17 -12.95 24.15
N ASN A 93 -2.60 -13.94 23.45
CA ASN A 93 -1.42 -13.74 22.63
C ASN A 93 -1.71 -13.04 21.28
N SER A 94 -2.98 -12.92 20.87
CA SER A 94 -3.29 -12.28 19.57
C SER A 94 -3.06 -10.77 19.58
N VAL A 95 -3.05 -10.13 20.76
CA VAL A 95 -2.67 -8.72 20.92
C VAL A 95 -1.28 -8.43 20.35
N TYR A 96 -0.39 -9.42 20.32
CA TYR A 96 0.96 -9.27 19.79
C TYR A 96 0.95 -9.12 18.27
N GLY A 97 0.27 -10.05 17.59
CA GLY A 97 0.12 -9.97 16.14
C GLY A 97 -0.67 -8.75 15.70
N TRP A 98 -1.59 -8.27 16.53
CA TRP A 98 -2.28 -7.01 16.30
C TRP A 98 -1.35 -5.78 16.40
N ALA A 99 -0.52 -5.70 17.43
CA ALA A 99 0.43 -4.60 17.59
C ALA A 99 1.46 -4.53 16.44
N ASP A 100 1.90 -5.68 15.93
CA ASP A 100 2.78 -5.74 14.75
C ASP A 100 2.06 -5.12 13.52
N ARG A 101 0.77 -5.44 13.29
CA ARG A 101 -0.02 -4.87 12.19
C ARG A 101 -0.26 -3.36 12.33
N VAL A 102 -0.48 -2.85 13.55
CA VAL A 102 -0.52 -1.40 13.79
C VAL A 102 0.77 -0.73 13.30
N GLY A 103 1.92 -1.33 13.60
CA GLY A 103 3.22 -0.83 13.13
C GLY A 103 3.36 -0.86 11.61
N GLU A 104 2.87 -1.92 10.96
CA GLU A 104 2.86 -2.05 9.50
C GLU A 104 2.00 -0.97 8.83
N GLU A 105 0.78 -0.72 9.34
CA GLU A 105 -0.13 0.30 8.81
C GLU A 105 0.48 1.71 8.90
N ILE A 106 1.07 2.08 10.04
CA ILE A 106 1.73 3.40 10.19
C ILE A 106 2.89 3.56 9.20
N VAL A 107 3.69 2.51 8.99
CA VAL A 107 4.78 2.55 8.01
C VAL A 107 4.25 2.63 6.58
N LEU A 108 3.16 1.94 6.27
CA LEU A 108 2.49 2.00 4.98
C LEU A 108 1.88 3.38 4.72
N GLU A 109 1.19 3.97 5.70
CA GLU A 109 0.66 5.33 5.63
C GLU A 109 1.77 6.36 5.42
N ALA A 110 2.88 6.24 6.16
CA ALA A 110 4.03 7.10 5.98
C ALA A 110 4.66 6.97 4.58
N LYS A 111 4.68 5.76 4.00
CA LYS A 111 5.18 5.53 2.63
C LYS A 111 4.20 6.07 1.56
N THR A 112 2.90 5.84 1.73
CA THR A 112 1.88 6.30 0.79
C THR A 112 1.73 7.82 0.83
N HIS A 113 1.77 8.48 1.99
CA HIS A 113 1.65 9.95 2.02
C HIS A 113 2.91 10.65 1.48
N ALA A 114 4.02 9.93 1.44
CA ALA A 114 5.30 10.45 1.02
C ALA A 114 5.47 10.51 -0.52
N GLY A 115 5.06 9.49 -1.29
CA GLY A 115 5.31 9.41 -2.75
C GLY A 115 4.10 9.64 -3.67
N THR A 116 2.88 9.51 -3.13
CA THR A 116 1.69 9.29 -3.96
C THR A 116 1.14 10.56 -4.61
N SER A 117 1.32 11.74 -4.01
CA SER A 117 0.76 12.98 -4.61
C SER A 117 1.36 13.29 -5.99
N MET A 118 2.67 13.10 -6.15
CA MET A 118 3.36 13.32 -7.42
C MET A 118 2.98 12.23 -8.44
N LEU A 119 3.08 10.95 -8.08
CA LEU A 119 2.72 9.83 -8.97
C LEU A 119 1.27 9.90 -9.44
N GLU A 120 0.33 10.24 -8.54
CA GLU A 120 -1.07 10.41 -8.91
C GLU A 120 -1.29 11.61 -9.84
N GLU A 121 -0.50 12.68 -9.69
CA GLU A 121 -0.49 13.77 -10.66
C GLU A 121 -0.01 13.30 -12.03
N LEU A 122 1.04 12.46 -12.08
CA LEU A 122 1.52 11.88 -13.32
C LEU A 122 0.50 10.95 -13.97
N ARG A 123 -0.17 10.09 -13.17
CA ARG A 123 -1.25 9.22 -13.67
C ARG A 123 -2.38 10.04 -14.28
N ARG A 124 -2.79 11.13 -13.61
CA ARG A 124 -3.78 12.07 -14.15
C ARG A 124 -3.30 12.72 -15.45
N ASN A 125 -2.02 13.09 -15.54
CA ASN A 125 -1.46 13.69 -16.75
C ASN A 125 -1.41 12.69 -17.91
N VAL A 126 -0.97 11.45 -17.68
CA VAL A 126 -1.02 10.38 -18.69
C VAL A 126 -2.44 10.16 -19.20
N ALA A 127 -3.42 10.10 -18.29
CA ALA A 127 -4.82 9.93 -18.68
C ALA A 127 -5.31 11.08 -19.55
N LYS A 128 -5.02 12.33 -19.16
CA LYS A 128 -5.35 13.53 -19.96
C LYS A 128 -4.67 13.53 -21.33
N THR A 129 -3.39 13.19 -21.41
CA THR A 129 -2.66 13.10 -22.68
C THR A 129 -3.30 12.07 -23.60
N ALA A 130 -3.60 10.88 -23.08
CA ALA A 130 -4.24 9.81 -23.84
C ALA A 130 -5.64 10.20 -24.34
N ASP A 131 -6.39 10.98 -23.57
CA ASP A 131 -7.72 11.45 -23.96
C ASP A 131 -7.65 12.59 -25.02
N ASN A 132 -6.56 13.35 -25.03
CA ASN A 132 -6.32 14.47 -25.96
C ASN A 132 -5.51 14.09 -27.23
N LEU A 133 -5.19 12.80 -27.43
CA LEU A 133 -4.52 12.36 -28.65
C LEU A 133 -5.39 12.60 -29.89
N TYR A 134 -4.75 12.81 -31.04
CA TYR A 134 -5.45 12.84 -32.32
C TYR A 134 -6.02 11.44 -32.64
N GLU A 135 -7.33 11.38 -32.90
CA GLU A 135 -8.08 10.15 -33.17
C GLU A 135 -7.81 9.03 -32.13
N PRO A 136 -8.13 9.27 -30.84
CA PRO A 136 -7.70 8.43 -29.72
C PRO A 136 -8.29 7.02 -29.75
N GLU A 137 -9.39 6.83 -30.48
CA GLU A 137 -10.08 5.55 -30.67
C GLU A 137 -9.44 4.68 -31.77
N LYS A 138 -8.62 5.27 -32.64
CA LYS A 138 -7.90 4.50 -33.69
C LYS A 138 -6.61 3.90 -33.12
N PRO A 139 -6.08 2.83 -33.71
CA PRO A 139 -4.73 2.36 -33.40
C PRO A 139 -3.64 3.32 -33.88
N PHE A 140 -2.43 3.15 -33.36
CA PHE A 140 -1.26 3.86 -33.86
C PHE A 140 -0.81 3.32 -35.23
N THR A 141 -0.21 4.18 -36.05
CA THR A 141 0.62 3.73 -37.18
C THR A 141 1.97 3.19 -36.68
N GLU A 142 2.71 2.49 -37.54
CA GLU A 142 4.04 1.99 -37.16
C GLU A 142 5.01 3.15 -36.86
N GLU A 143 4.93 4.25 -37.60
CA GLU A 143 5.76 5.44 -37.39
C GLU A 143 5.45 6.13 -36.06
N GLU A 144 4.17 6.22 -35.70
CA GLU A 144 3.76 6.76 -34.40
C GLU A 144 4.27 5.88 -33.26
N LEU A 145 4.18 4.54 -33.40
CA LEU A 145 4.70 3.60 -32.40
C LEU A 145 6.21 3.70 -32.26
N ASP A 146 6.95 3.84 -33.36
CA ASP A 146 8.40 3.96 -33.31
C ASP A 146 8.82 5.23 -32.56
N SER A 147 8.11 6.34 -32.78
CA SER A 147 8.31 7.59 -32.04
C SER A 147 8.07 7.40 -30.53
N TRP A 148 6.94 6.77 -30.15
CA TRP A 148 6.65 6.48 -28.75
C TRP A 148 7.69 5.53 -28.13
N MET A 149 8.06 4.47 -28.83
CA MET A 149 9.04 3.49 -28.34
C MET A 149 10.41 4.12 -28.13
N ALA A 150 10.84 5.04 -29.00
CA ALA A 150 12.09 5.78 -28.80
C ALA A 150 12.07 6.62 -27.51
N GLN A 151 10.95 7.29 -27.23
CA GLN A 151 10.78 8.05 -25.98
C GLN A 151 10.78 7.14 -24.76
N LEU A 152 10.07 6.01 -24.82
CA LEU A 152 10.01 5.06 -23.71
C LEU A 152 11.37 4.39 -23.45
N GLN A 153 12.13 4.07 -24.50
CA GLN A 153 13.49 3.52 -24.38
C GLN A 153 14.47 4.53 -23.77
N SER A 154 14.35 5.81 -24.12
CA SER A 154 15.13 6.88 -23.48
C SER A 154 14.84 6.94 -21.98
N LEU A 155 13.57 6.83 -21.59
CA LEU A 155 13.19 6.78 -20.18
C LEU A 155 13.75 5.53 -19.48
N LEU A 156 13.59 4.34 -20.08
CA LEU A 156 14.14 3.09 -19.52
C LEU A 156 15.66 3.14 -19.37
N SER A 157 16.37 3.79 -20.29
CA SER A 157 17.83 3.97 -20.19
C SER A 157 18.21 4.75 -18.93
N ARG A 158 17.46 5.81 -18.62
CA ARG A 158 17.65 6.59 -17.38
C ARG A 158 17.28 5.78 -16.12
N MET A 159 16.30 4.88 -16.22
CA MET A 159 15.95 3.98 -15.12
C MET A 159 17.03 2.92 -14.90
N ASN A 160 17.65 2.42 -15.97
CA ASN A 160 18.78 1.49 -15.90
C ASN A 160 19.98 2.11 -15.15
N GLU A 161 20.26 3.41 -15.37
CA GLU A 161 21.28 4.13 -14.59
C GLU A 161 20.98 4.18 -13.08
N LEU A 162 19.70 4.19 -12.71
CA LEU A 162 19.26 4.21 -11.30
C LEU A 162 19.25 2.80 -10.70
N GLU A 163 18.93 1.78 -11.50
CA GLU A 163 19.11 0.37 -11.13
C GLU A 163 20.59 0.07 -10.83
N LEU A 164 21.52 0.55 -11.67
CA LEU A 164 22.97 0.44 -11.43
C LEU A 164 23.44 1.16 -10.15
N LYS A 165 22.70 2.19 -9.70
CA LYS A 165 22.95 2.91 -8.44
C LYS A 165 22.26 2.27 -7.22
N ASN A 166 21.61 1.12 -7.39
CA ASN A 166 20.79 0.43 -6.39
C ASN A 166 19.60 1.25 -5.87
N GLU A 167 19.10 2.21 -6.67
CA GLU A 167 17.89 2.98 -6.34
C GLU A 167 16.60 2.31 -6.87
N ILE A 168 16.76 1.28 -7.71
CA ILE A 168 15.70 0.42 -8.24
C ILE A 168 16.14 -1.04 -8.02
N GLN A 169 15.18 -1.93 -7.75
CA GLN A 169 15.46 -3.36 -7.64
C GLN A 169 15.97 -3.94 -8.97
N ASN A 170 17.07 -4.69 -8.91
CA ASN A 170 17.68 -5.37 -10.06
C ASN A 170 16.71 -6.28 -10.82
N GLY A 171 16.75 -6.20 -12.14
CA GLY A 171 15.94 -6.97 -13.09
C GLY A 171 14.60 -6.32 -13.45
N ARG A 172 14.18 -5.23 -12.78
CA ARG A 172 12.86 -4.62 -13.05
C ARG A 172 12.86 -3.78 -14.33
N VAL A 173 13.97 -3.14 -14.68
CA VAL A 173 14.07 -2.36 -15.94
C VAL A 173 14.04 -3.29 -17.15
N GLU A 174 14.76 -4.42 -17.08
CA GLU A 174 14.76 -5.45 -18.14
C GLU A 174 13.37 -6.09 -18.30
N GLN A 175 12.67 -6.38 -17.20
CA GLN A 175 11.28 -6.84 -17.27
C GLN A 175 10.39 -5.82 -17.98
N MET A 176 10.47 -4.54 -17.61
CA MET A 176 9.68 -3.49 -18.24
C MET A 176 9.97 -3.34 -19.73
N SER A 177 11.24 -3.46 -20.13
CA SER A 177 11.65 -3.45 -21.55
C SER A 177 10.92 -4.53 -22.35
N ARG A 178 10.83 -5.75 -21.81
CA ARG A 178 10.08 -6.86 -22.44
C ARG A 178 8.57 -6.61 -22.50
N GLU A 179 8.00 -6.01 -21.47
CA GLU A 179 6.58 -5.66 -21.45
C GLU A 179 6.24 -4.57 -22.48
N LEU A 180 7.09 -3.56 -22.64
CA LEU A 180 6.93 -2.52 -23.67
C LEU A 180 7.05 -3.09 -25.08
N GLU A 181 7.97 -4.03 -25.32
CA GLU A 181 8.07 -4.68 -26.64
C GLU A 181 6.83 -5.52 -26.96
N THR A 182 6.22 -6.12 -25.93
CA THR A 182 4.93 -6.81 -26.08
C THR A 182 3.81 -5.83 -26.40
N LEU A 183 3.77 -4.67 -25.73
CA LEU A 183 2.82 -3.59 -26.02
C LEU A 183 3.01 -3.01 -27.42
N ARG A 184 4.25 -2.88 -27.91
CA ARG A 184 4.54 -2.42 -29.27
C ARG A 184 3.83 -3.29 -30.31
N LYS A 185 3.92 -4.62 -30.18
CA LYS A 185 3.26 -5.59 -31.07
C LYS A 185 1.73 -5.47 -31.08
N GLN A 186 1.15 -4.86 -30.04
CA GLN A 186 -0.29 -4.64 -29.91
C GLN A 186 -0.71 -3.23 -30.35
N GLY A 187 0.23 -2.30 -30.54
CA GLY A 187 -0.03 -0.89 -30.78
C GLY A 187 -0.81 -0.57 -32.06
N THR A 188 -0.67 -1.41 -33.09
CA THR A 188 -1.42 -1.30 -34.36
C THR A 188 -2.80 -1.95 -34.30
N LYS A 189 -3.16 -2.58 -33.17
CA LYS A 189 -4.42 -3.34 -33.00
C LYS A 189 -5.35 -2.73 -31.97
N ILE A 190 -4.82 -2.02 -30.98
CA ILE A 190 -5.61 -1.43 -29.90
C ILE A 190 -5.67 0.10 -30.03
N PRO A 191 -6.73 0.75 -29.53
CA PRO A 191 -6.84 2.21 -29.56
C PRO A 191 -5.66 2.92 -28.89
N LYS A 192 -5.22 4.03 -29.48
CA LYS A 192 -4.16 4.91 -28.99
C LYS A 192 -4.32 5.27 -27.52
N ARG A 193 -5.55 5.63 -27.12
CA ARG A 193 -5.88 5.96 -25.72
C ARG A 193 -5.58 4.79 -24.79
N THR A 194 -6.08 3.60 -25.12
CA THR A 194 -5.90 2.40 -24.32
C THR A 194 -4.43 2.01 -24.23
N TRP A 195 -3.72 2.09 -25.36
CA TRP A 195 -2.30 1.81 -25.42
C TRP A 195 -1.51 2.76 -24.51
N LEU A 196 -1.71 4.08 -24.64
CA LEU A 196 -0.95 5.08 -23.88
C LEU A 196 -1.25 5.02 -22.38
N LYS A 197 -2.52 4.82 -21.98
CA LYS A 197 -2.88 4.60 -20.57
C LYS A 197 -2.20 3.35 -20.01
N THR A 198 -2.15 2.27 -20.79
CA THR A 198 -1.51 1.02 -20.36
C THR A 198 0.01 1.16 -20.24
N ALA A 199 0.67 1.71 -21.27
CA ALA A 199 2.11 1.92 -21.27
C ALA A 199 2.55 2.90 -20.17
N GLY A 200 1.84 4.03 -20.04
CA GLY A 200 2.11 5.03 -19.01
C GLY A 200 1.92 4.48 -17.60
N ASN A 201 0.84 3.72 -17.32
CA ASN A 201 0.64 3.11 -16.02
C ASN A 201 1.73 2.10 -15.67
N LYS A 202 2.14 1.23 -16.61
CA LYS A 202 3.24 0.28 -16.39
C LYS A 202 4.54 0.99 -15.98
N ILE A 203 4.88 2.07 -16.67
CA ILE A 203 6.07 2.88 -16.33
C ILE A 203 5.92 3.52 -14.95
N LEU A 204 4.74 4.06 -14.64
CA LEU A 204 4.48 4.68 -13.34
C LEU A 204 4.52 3.64 -12.20
N ASP A 205 4.10 2.40 -12.43
CA ASP A 205 4.20 1.31 -11.45
C ASP A 205 5.65 0.90 -11.18
N LEU A 206 6.54 1.02 -12.18
CA LEU A 206 7.97 0.83 -11.98
C LEU A 206 8.56 2.00 -11.16
N LEU A 207 8.12 3.22 -11.44
CA LEU A 207 8.52 4.44 -10.72
C LEU A 207 8.03 4.47 -9.27
N ASP A 208 6.92 3.83 -8.95
CA ASP A 208 6.39 3.68 -7.58
C ASP A 208 7.38 3.00 -6.62
N SER A 209 8.28 2.17 -7.16
CA SER A 209 9.31 1.50 -6.37
C SER A 209 10.61 2.30 -6.18
N THR A 210 10.68 3.53 -6.68
CA THR A 210 11.89 4.36 -6.67
C THR A 210 11.87 5.41 -5.56
N SER A 211 13.04 5.92 -5.18
CA SER A 211 13.13 7.01 -4.18
C SER A 211 12.42 8.29 -4.68
N LYS A 212 11.87 9.13 -3.79
CA LYS A 212 11.21 10.39 -4.22
C LYS A 212 12.12 11.30 -5.05
N ALA A 213 13.41 11.33 -4.74
CA ALA A 213 14.37 12.16 -5.45
C ALA A 213 14.55 11.65 -6.88
N ALA A 214 14.73 10.33 -7.05
CA ALA A 214 14.78 9.67 -8.34
C ALA A 214 13.48 9.85 -9.12
N LEU A 215 12.35 9.63 -8.45
CA LEU A 215 11.01 9.85 -9.00
C LEU A 215 10.88 11.26 -9.55
N LYS A 216 11.26 12.29 -8.77
CA LYS A 216 11.16 13.68 -9.22
C LYS A 216 12.00 13.94 -10.47
N THR A 217 13.26 13.49 -10.47
CA THR A 217 14.18 13.66 -11.60
C THR A 217 13.73 12.91 -12.86
N LEU A 218 13.15 11.72 -12.69
CA LEU A 218 12.61 10.91 -13.80
C LEU A 218 11.28 11.46 -14.29
N ALA A 219 10.36 11.79 -13.39
CA ALA A 219 9.05 12.34 -13.69
C ALA A 219 9.15 13.64 -14.46
N GLU A 220 9.99 14.58 -14.03
CA GLU A 220 10.23 15.83 -14.78
C GLU A 220 10.72 15.57 -16.21
N GLY A 221 11.44 14.48 -16.46
CA GLY A 221 11.89 14.09 -17.79
C GLY A 221 10.88 13.28 -18.61
N ALA A 222 10.21 12.32 -17.99
CA ALA A 222 9.21 11.44 -18.59
C ALA A 222 7.96 12.22 -18.98
N VAL A 223 7.49 13.06 -18.07
CA VAL A 223 6.33 13.94 -18.28
C VAL A 223 6.64 14.97 -19.34
N LYS A 224 7.84 15.55 -19.34
CA LYS A 224 8.26 16.46 -20.41
C LYS A 224 8.27 15.76 -21.76
N ALA A 225 8.85 14.55 -21.87
CA ALA A 225 8.85 13.79 -23.12
C ALA A 225 7.44 13.39 -23.60
N MET A 226 6.56 12.97 -22.70
CA MET A 226 5.19 12.55 -23.02
C MET A 226 4.24 13.73 -23.29
N LEU A 227 4.41 14.88 -22.60
CA LEU A 227 3.60 16.09 -22.80
C LEU A 227 4.08 16.94 -23.98
N GLU A 228 5.36 16.86 -24.35
CA GLU A 228 5.92 17.54 -25.52
C GLU A 228 5.72 16.75 -26.83
N TYR A 229 5.01 15.61 -26.80
CA TYR A 229 4.57 14.92 -28.01
C TYR A 229 3.69 15.87 -28.84
N LYS A 230 4.32 16.52 -29.80
CA LYS A 230 3.62 17.21 -30.88
C LYS A 230 3.38 16.16 -31.97
N PRO A 231 2.14 15.86 -32.36
CA PRO A 231 1.92 15.09 -33.57
C PRO A 231 2.66 15.82 -34.71
N GLY A 232 3.47 15.08 -35.46
CA GLY A 232 4.20 15.65 -36.59
C GLY A 232 3.24 16.39 -37.54
N PRO A 233 3.70 17.45 -38.22
CA PRO A 233 2.88 18.10 -39.24
C PRO A 233 2.54 17.07 -40.33
N GLN A 234 1.27 17.09 -40.75
CA GLN A 234 0.77 16.36 -41.91
C GLN A 234 1.53 16.76 -43.18
#